data_AF-A0A6B1AH91-F1
#
_entry.id   AF-A0A6B1AH91-F1
#
_cell.length_a   1.000
_cell.length_b   1.000
_cell.length_c   1.000
_cell.angle_alpha   90.00
_cell.angle_beta   90.00
_cell.angle_gamma   90.00
#
_symmetry.space_group_name_H-M   'P 1'
#
loop_
_entity.id
_entity.type
_entity.pdbx_description
1 polymer ?
#
loop_
_entity_poly.entity_id
_entity_poly.type
_entity_poly.pdbx_seq_one_letter_code
_entity_poly.pdbx_strand_id
1 'polypeptide(L)'
;MDGIGPRMAEEITAFLARPEVSAVVDELRACVEPEPPPRAGDTLAGLRIVLTGGLEFMSRSEAGKKLEALGAKVTSSVSKQTSYVVAGENPGRKLERAQALGVEILDEAGLLKLLSDGPGALSPFEDVPAPDEAPEPGAAGDASEPDAP
;
A
#
# COMPACT_ATOMS: atom_id res chain seq x y z
N MET A 1 -29.90 -3.15 -9.33
CA MET A 1 -30.46 -1.81 -9.59
C MET A 1 -29.47 -1.06 -10.46
N ASP A 2 -29.70 -1.13 -11.76
CA ASP A 2 -29.02 -0.34 -12.78
C ASP A 2 -29.35 1.15 -12.64
N GLY A 3 -28.38 2.02 -12.94
CA GLY A 3 -28.73 3.31 -13.55
C GLY A 3 -28.30 4.62 -12.88
N ILE A 4 -27.32 4.65 -11.97
CA ILE A 4 -26.69 5.93 -11.58
C ILE A 4 -25.45 6.23 -12.45
N GLY A 5 -24.73 5.19 -12.88
CA GLY A 5 -23.47 5.31 -13.64
C GLY A 5 -23.54 6.13 -14.94
N PRO A 6 -24.40 5.80 -15.92
CA PRO A 6 -24.35 6.44 -17.23
C PRO A 6 -24.84 7.90 -17.17
N ARG A 7 -25.91 8.17 -16.42
CA ARG A 7 -26.45 9.53 -16.28
C ARG A 7 -25.48 10.46 -15.55
N MET A 8 -24.86 10.00 -14.47
CA MET A 8 -23.83 10.78 -13.77
C MET A 8 -22.59 11.00 -14.65
N ALA A 9 -22.17 9.99 -15.43
CA ALA A 9 -21.04 10.13 -16.34
C ALA A 9 -21.31 11.19 -17.43
N GLU A 10 -22.51 11.22 -17.99
CA GLU A 10 -22.95 12.24 -18.95
C GLU A 10 -22.96 13.64 -18.32
N GLU A 11 -23.48 13.78 -17.10
CA GLU A 11 -23.52 15.06 -16.38
C GLU A 11 -22.12 15.58 -16.03
N ILE A 12 -21.23 14.72 -15.57
CA ILE A 12 -19.83 15.07 -15.28
C ILE A 12 -19.13 15.52 -16.57
N THR A 13 -19.31 14.78 -17.65
CA THR A 13 -18.69 15.12 -18.95
C THR A 13 -19.22 16.46 -19.48
N ALA A 14 -20.53 16.69 -19.38
CA ALA A 14 -21.17 17.93 -19.79
C ALA A 14 -20.73 19.13 -18.92
N PHE A 15 -20.50 18.92 -17.62
CA PHE A 15 -19.99 19.94 -16.73
C PHE A 15 -18.53 20.31 -17.07
N LEU A 16 -17.66 19.31 -17.26
CA LEU A 16 -16.26 19.51 -17.61
C LEU A 16 -16.07 20.14 -19.01
N ALA A 17 -17.02 19.95 -19.92
CA ALA A 17 -17.01 20.56 -21.25
C ALA A 17 -17.36 22.05 -21.27
N ARG A 18 -17.80 22.64 -20.15
CA ARG A 18 -18.13 24.07 -20.09
C ARG A 18 -16.85 24.92 -20.18
N PRO A 19 -16.86 26.01 -20.98
CA PRO A 19 -15.67 26.84 -21.19
C PRO A 19 -15.17 27.49 -19.88
N GLU A 20 -16.09 27.84 -18.97
CA GLU A 20 -15.79 28.36 -17.64
C GLU A 20 -15.01 27.35 -16.78
N VAL A 21 -15.38 26.06 -16.86
CA VAL A 21 -14.72 24.99 -16.10
C VAL A 21 -13.34 24.69 -16.68
N SER A 22 -13.20 24.68 -18.00
CA SER A 22 -11.89 24.55 -18.66
C SER A 22 -10.95 25.68 -18.26
N ALA A 23 -11.42 26.93 -18.24
CA ALA A 23 -10.61 28.08 -17.85
C ALA A 23 -10.07 27.96 -16.42
N VAL A 24 -10.90 27.52 -15.48
CA VAL A 24 -10.48 27.27 -14.09
C VAL A 24 -9.47 26.13 -14.00
N VAL A 25 -9.65 25.06 -14.77
CA VAL A 25 -8.69 23.94 -14.82
C VAL A 25 -7.35 24.37 -15.40
N ASP A 26 -7.36 25.21 -16.43
CA ASP A 26 -6.14 25.73 -17.07
C ASP A 26 -5.39 26.70 -16.14
N GLU A 27 -6.12 27.55 -15.40
CA GLU A 27 -5.53 28.41 -14.35
C GLU A 27 -4.91 27.56 -13.23
N LEU A 28 -5.59 26.50 -12.80
CA LEU A 28 -5.08 25.58 -11.79
C LEU A 28 -3.80 24.87 -12.28
N ARG A 29 -3.77 24.44 -13.56
CA ARG A 29 -2.58 23.82 -14.17
C ARG A 29 -1.39 24.75 -14.27
N ALA A 30 -1.61 26.07 -14.36
CA ALA A 30 -0.53 27.04 -14.41
C ALA A 30 0.16 27.26 -13.04
N CYS A 31 -0.53 26.93 -11.94
CA CYS A 31 -0.04 27.17 -10.58
C CYS A 31 0.24 25.89 -9.78
N VAL A 32 -0.16 24.72 -10.30
CA VAL A 32 0.02 23.42 -9.66
C VAL A 32 0.84 22.53 -10.58
N GLU A 33 1.93 21.98 -10.06
CA GLU A 33 2.67 20.90 -10.73
C GLU A 33 2.05 19.57 -10.30
N PRO A 34 1.27 18.89 -11.17
CA PRO A 34 0.62 17.64 -10.79
C PRO A 34 1.68 16.54 -10.64
N GLU A 35 1.75 15.93 -9.47
CA GLU A 35 2.49 14.67 -9.32
C GLU A 35 1.82 13.60 -10.20
N PRO A 36 2.60 12.85 -10.99
CA PRO A 36 2.04 11.77 -11.78
C PRO A 36 1.39 10.75 -10.84
N PRO A 37 0.20 10.23 -11.17
CA PRO A 37 -0.40 9.17 -10.37
C PRO A 37 0.55 7.96 -10.37
N PRO A 38 0.69 7.26 -9.23
CA PRO A 38 1.50 6.04 -9.17
C PRO A 38 0.96 5.05 -10.22
N ARG A 39 1.82 4.65 -11.16
CA ARG A 39 1.52 3.59 -12.12
C ARG A 39 1.40 2.26 -11.39
N ALA A 40 0.66 1.30 -11.95
CA ALA A 40 0.75 -0.07 -11.49
C ALA A 40 2.22 -0.53 -11.62
N GLY A 41 2.90 -0.68 -10.49
CA GLY A 41 4.37 -0.76 -10.41
C GLY A 41 5.01 0.25 -9.45
N ASP A 42 4.28 1.27 -8.98
CA ASP A 42 4.76 2.27 -8.02
C ASP A 42 4.34 1.95 -6.58
N THR A 43 4.09 0.67 -6.27
CA THR A 43 3.66 0.22 -4.93
C THR A 43 4.65 0.63 -3.85
N LEU A 44 5.94 0.78 -4.19
CA LEU A 44 7.00 1.20 -3.27
C LEU A 44 7.60 2.57 -3.61
N ALA A 45 6.90 3.37 -4.42
CA ALA A 45 7.40 4.67 -4.87
C ALA A 45 7.69 5.61 -3.69
N GLY A 46 8.88 6.22 -3.70
CA GLY A 46 9.32 7.17 -2.68
C GLY A 46 9.86 6.54 -1.38
N LEU A 47 9.73 5.23 -1.19
CA LEU A 47 10.29 4.53 -0.03
C LEU A 47 11.80 4.38 -0.16
N ARG A 48 12.52 4.54 0.96
CA ARG A 48 13.96 4.30 1.03
C ARG A 48 14.25 3.02 1.77
N ILE A 49 14.82 2.05 1.07
CA ILE A 49 15.10 0.72 1.60
C ILE A 49 16.61 0.53 1.69
N VAL A 50 17.08 0.06 2.84
CA VAL A 50 18.49 -0.26 3.06
C VAL A 50 18.63 -1.77 3.21
N LEU A 51 19.43 -2.38 2.34
CA LEU A 51 19.78 -3.79 2.42
C LEU A 51 21.03 -3.95 3.29
N THR A 52 20.96 -4.75 4.35
CA THR A 52 22.10 -5.08 5.21
C THR A 52 22.22 -6.57 5.48
N GLY A 53 23.45 -7.11 5.46
CA GLY A 53 23.72 -8.55 5.58
C GLY A 53 23.86 -9.27 4.22
N GLY A 54 24.02 -10.60 4.29
CA GLY A 54 23.85 -11.53 3.18
C GLY A 54 22.38 -11.88 3.01
N LEU A 55 21.89 -11.97 1.78
CA LEU A 55 20.53 -12.42 1.50
C LEU A 55 20.65 -13.88 1.05
N GLU A 56 19.96 -14.81 1.72
CA GLU A 56 20.01 -16.25 1.40
C GLU A 56 19.15 -16.57 0.16
N PHE A 57 18.00 -15.88 0.02
CA PHE A 57 17.02 -16.19 -1.02
C PHE A 57 17.29 -15.50 -2.36
N MET A 58 18.04 -14.39 -2.37
CA MET A 58 18.37 -13.67 -3.59
C MET A 58 19.64 -12.83 -3.46
N SER A 59 20.29 -12.46 -4.57
CA SER A 59 21.45 -11.57 -4.49
C SER A 59 21.03 -10.14 -4.14
N ARG A 60 21.85 -9.38 -3.43
CA ARG A 60 21.59 -7.94 -3.14
C ARG A 60 21.30 -7.12 -4.39
N SER A 61 21.94 -7.47 -5.50
CA SER A 61 21.72 -6.82 -6.80
C SER A 61 20.33 -7.12 -7.37
N GLU A 62 19.88 -8.36 -7.24
CA GLU A 62 18.55 -8.77 -7.68
C GLU A 62 17.44 -8.19 -6.81
N ALA A 63 17.61 -8.22 -5.48
CA ALA A 63 16.73 -7.52 -4.53
C ALA A 63 16.64 -6.03 -4.88
N GLY A 64 17.77 -5.39 -5.14
CA GLY A 64 17.83 -3.99 -5.52
C GLY A 64 17.04 -3.70 -6.80
N LYS A 65 17.22 -4.51 -7.85
CA LYS A 65 16.48 -4.39 -9.11
C LYS A 65 14.97 -4.55 -8.94
N LYS A 66 14.53 -5.52 -8.11
CA LYS A 66 13.09 -5.74 -7.85
C LYS A 66 12.48 -4.55 -7.10
N LEU A 67 13.19 -4.01 -6.12
CA LEU A 67 12.76 -2.82 -5.37
C LEU A 67 12.73 -1.58 -6.26
N GLU A 68 13.75 -1.36 -7.09
CA GLU A 68 13.80 -0.25 -8.05
C GLU A 68 12.73 -0.36 -9.13
N ALA A 69 12.43 -1.59 -9.59
CA ALA A 69 11.34 -1.85 -10.54
C ALA A 69 9.97 -1.52 -9.94
N LEU A 70 9.85 -1.52 -8.61
CA LEU A 70 8.64 -1.15 -7.88
C LEU A 70 8.62 0.34 -7.42
N GLY A 71 9.60 1.14 -7.89
CA GLY A 71 9.72 2.57 -7.57
C GLY A 71 10.46 2.89 -6.27
N ALA A 72 10.96 1.89 -5.54
CA ALA A 72 11.68 2.10 -4.29
C ALA A 72 13.13 2.54 -4.53
N LYS A 73 13.67 3.36 -3.62
CA LYS A 73 15.05 3.83 -3.66
C LYS A 73 15.94 3.01 -2.74
N VAL A 74 16.85 2.24 -3.33
CA VAL A 74 17.79 1.38 -2.59
C VAL A 74 19.02 2.18 -2.20
N THR A 75 19.35 2.20 -0.91
CA THR A 75 20.51 2.92 -0.39
C THR A 75 21.34 2.04 0.53
N SER A 76 22.64 2.29 0.62
CA SER A 76 23.58 1.51 1.44
C SER A 76 23.80 2.09 2.84
N SER A 77 23.17 3.22 3.15
CA SER A 77 23.35 3.98 4.39
C SER A 77 22.02 4.21 5.09
N VAL A 78 21.99 3.95 6.40
CA VAL A 78 20.82 4.16 7.24
C VAL A 78 20.76 5.63 7.66
N SER A 79 19.65 6.28 7.38
CA SER A 79 19.39 7.69 7.74
C SER A 79 18.01 7.82 8.37
N LYS A 80 17.71 8.97 8.98
CA LYS A 80 16.37 9.28 9.53
C LYS A 80 15.26 9.27 8.49
N GLN A 81 15.62 9.35 7.22
CA GLN A 81 14.69 9.30 6.10
C GLN A 81 14.59 7.91 5.46
N THR A 82 15.26 6.90 6.02
CA THR A 82 15.10 5.51 5.60
C THR A 82 13.77 5.00 6.11
N SER A 83 12.98 4.40 5.22
CA SER A 83 11.68 3.82 5.55
C SER A 83 11.86 2.43 6.17
N TYR A 84 12.64 1.58 5.51
CA TYR A 84 12.83 0.18 5.92
C TYR A 84 14.29 -0.25 5.82
N VAL A 85 14.71 -1.11 6.74
CA VAL A 85 16.00 -1.77 6.72
C VAL A 85 15.80 -3.27 6.63
N VAL A 86 16.19 -3.87 5.50
CA VAL A 86 16.14 -5.33 5.34
C VAL A 86 17.41 -5.93 5.94
N ALA A 87 17.26 -6.66 7.04
CA ALA A 87 18.30 -7.40 7.73
C ALA A 87 18.31 -8.86 7.27
N GLY A 88 19.33 -9.22 6.48
CA GLY A 88 19.65 -10.60 6.14
C GLY A 88 20.67 -11.21 7.11
N GLU A 89 21.35 -12.27 6.67
CA GLU A 89 22.38 -12.98 7.42
C GLU A 89 23.54 -12.05 7.83
N ASN A 90 23.83 -12.01 9.13
CA ASN A 90 24.88 -11.19 9.72
C ASN A 90 24.80 -9.67 9.39
N PRO A 91 23.74 -8.98 9.82
CA PRO A 91 23.44 -7.60 9.41
C PRO A 91 24.35 -6.54 10.05
N GLY A 92 25.10 -6.90 11.10
CA GLY A 92 26.18 -6.12 11.71
C GLY A 92 25.81 -4.70 12.17
N ARG A 93 26.79 -3.79 12.15
CA ARG A 93 26.70 -2.37 12.62
C ARG A 93 25.59 -1.52 12.00
N LYS A 94 24.99 -1.95 10.88
CA LYS A 94 23.88 -1.21 10.24
C LYS A 94 22.55 -1.49 10.93
N LEU A 95 22.37 -2.70 11.48
CA LEU A 95 21.20 -3.05 12.28
C LEU A 95 21.18 -2.23 13.58
N GLU A 96 22.33 -2.14 14.26
CA GLU A 96 22.47 -1.28 15.45
C GLU A 96 22.13 0.18 15.16
N ARG A 97 22.55 0.70 13.99
CA ARG A 97 22.19 2.06 13.55
C ARG A 97 20.71 2.21 13.24
N ALA A 98 20.07 1.22 12.63
CA ALA A 98 18.64 1.22 12.36
C ALA A 98 17.82 1.27 13.66
N GLN A 99 18.19 0.42 14.63
CA GLN A 99 17.57 0.42 15.96
C GLN A 99 17.77 1.74 16.69
N ALA A 100 18.98 2.30 16.66
CA ALA A 100 19.28 3.58 17.31
C ALA A 100 18.51 4.76 16.69
N LEU A 101 18.16 4.67 15.41
CA LEU A 101 17.37 5.68 14.69
C LEU A 101 15.86 5.42 14.74
N GLY A 102 15.43 4.27 15.27
CA GLY A 102 14.01 3.89 15.31
C GLY A 102 13.40 3.58 13.94
N VAL A 103 14.21 3.12 12.99
CA VAL A 103 13.74 2.74 11.64
C VAL A 103 13.22 1.31 11.66
N GLU A 104 12.14 1.02 10.93
CA GLU A 104 11.60 -0.35 10.82
C GLU A 104 12.61 -1.31 10.19
N ILE A 105 12.74 -2.48 10.82
CA ILE A 105 13.65 -3.53 10.41
C ILE A 105 12.80 -4.69 9.91
N LEU A 106 13.06 -5.11 8.68
CA LEU A 106 12.40 -6.23 8.02
C LEU A 106 13.41 -7.34 7.77
N ASP A 107 12.95 -8.58 7.74
CA ASP A 107 13.72 -9.73 7.31
C ASP A 107 13.48 -10.02 5.82
N GLU A 108 14.12 -11.07 5.29
CA GLU A 108 13.89 -11.51 3.91
C GLU A 108 12.43 -11.91 3.63
N ALA A 109 11.74 -12.46 4.62
CA ALA A 109 10.33 -12.79 4.50
C ALA A 109 9.47 -11.52 4.37
N GLY A 110 9.77 -10.48 5.14
CA GLY A 110 9.14 -9.16 5.03
C GLY A 110 9.43 -8.48 3.70
N LEU A 111 10.65 -8.63 3.16
CA LEU A 111 10.97 -8.16 1.81
C LEU A 111 10.13 -8.86 0.74
N LEU A 112 9.98 -10.19 0.82
CA LEU A 112 9.14 -10.94 -0.12
C LEU A 112 7.68 -10.51 -0.06
N LYS A 113 7.13 -10.29 1.15
CA LYS A 113 5.78 -9.74 1.32
C LYS A 113 5.63 -8.35 0.70
N LEU A 114 6.60 -7.46 0.91
CA LEU A 114 6.64 -6.14 0.27
C LEU A 114 6.66 -6.21 -1.25
N LEU A 115 7.37 -7.20 -1.81
CA LEU A 115 7.47 -7.41 -3.26
C LEU A 115 6.18 -7.98 -3.86
N SER A 116 5.42 -8.77 -3.09
CA SER A 116 4.21 -9.45 -3.55
C SER A 116 2.94 -8.62 -3.35
N ASP A 117 2.75 -8.02 -2.17
CA ASP A 117 1.51 -7.32 -1.80
C ASP A 117 1.70 -5.80 -1.61
N GLY A 118 2.93 -5.29 -1.68
CA GLY A 118 3.23 -3.87 -1.46
C GLY A 118 3.28 -3.46 0.03
N PRO A 119 3.33 -2.14 0.34
CA PRO A 119 3.55 -1.65 1.69
C PRO A 119 2.34 -1.78 2.62
N GLY A 120 1.14 -2.06 2.09
CA GLY A 120 -0.07 -2.32 2.90
C GLY A 120 -0.02 -3.65 3.64
N ALA A 121 0.61 -4.69 3.06
CA ALA A 121 0.65 -6.03 3.65
C ALA A 121 1.54 -6.20 4.88
N LEU A 122 2.31 -5.17 5.24
CA LEU A 122 3.08 -5.15 6.48
C LEU A 122 2.27 -4.62 7.67
N SER A 123 1.03 -4.16 7.48
CA SER A 123 0.17 -3.71 8.56
C SER A 123 -0.48 -4.92 9.26
N PRO A 124 -0.33 -5.08 10.60
CA PRO A 124 -1.11 -6.04 11.38
C PRO A 124 -2.60 -5.65 11.51
N PHE A 125 -3.04 -4.54 10.89
CA PHE A 125 -4.36 -3.95 11.08
C PHE A 125 -5.32 -4.18 9.91
N GLU A 126 -4.92 -4.92 8.87
CA GLU A 126 -5.79 -5.29 7.73
C GLU A 126 -6.42 -6.68 7.86
N ASP A 127 -6.76 -7.07 9.08
CA ASP A 127 -7.87 -8.00 9.33
C ASP A 127 -9.04 -7.19 9.92
N VAL A 128 -9.44 -6.13 9.20
CA VAL A 128 -10.81 -5.65 9.32
C VAL A 128 -11.61 -6.56 8.40
N PRO A 129 -12.35 -7.55 8.93
CA PRO A 129 -13.26 -8.33 8.10
C PRO A 129 -14.15 -7.34 7.36
N ALA A 130 -14.35 -7.57 6.06
CA ALA A 130 -15.33 -6.86 5.27
C ALA A 130 -16.61 -6.70 6.12
N PRO A 131 -17.22 -5.50 6.22
CA PRO A 131 -18.44 -5.35 6.97
C PRO A 131 -19.45 -6.35 6.41
N ASP A 132 -19.75 -7.31 7.28
CA ASP A 132 -20.51 -8.50 7.04
C ASP A 132 -21.79 -8.19 6.26
N GLU A 133 -22.04 -9.07 5.31
CA GLU A 133 -23.28 -9.28 4.61
C GLU A 133 -24.44 -9.06 5.59
N ALA A 134 -25.29 -8.07 5.31
CA ALA A 134 -26.44 -7.80 6.15
C ALA A 134 -27.24 -9.10 6.30
N PRO A 135 -27.42 -9.64 7.52
CA PRO A 135 -28.20 -10.84 7.70
C PRO A 135 -29.65 -10.51 7.37
N GLU A 136 -30.16 -11.19 6.34
CA GLU A 136 -31.57 -11.27 5.99
C GLU A 136 -32.41 -11.46 7.27
N PRO A 137 -33.49 -10.70 7.48
CA PRO A 137 -34.32 -10.85 8.66
C PRO A 137 -34.99 -12.23 8.65
N GLY A 138 -34.62 -13.04 9.65
CA GLY A 138 -35.07 -14.41 9.82
C GLY A 138 -36.58 -14.58 9.84
N ALA A 139 -37.07 -15.48 9.01
CA ALA A 139 -38.41 -16.04 9.10
C ALA A 139 -38.40 -17.28 10.03
N ALA A 140 -39.28 -17.22 11.02
CA ALA A 140 -40.05 -18.30 11.65
C ALA A 140 -39.34 -19.57 12.18
N GLY A 141 -39.59 -19.88 13.46
CA GLY A 141 -39.37 -21.21 14.00
C GLY A 141 -39.56 -21.32 15.51
N ASP A 142 -40.81 -21.21 15.96
CA ASP A 142 -41.29 -21.74 17.24
C ASP A 142 -41.06 -23.26 17.33
N ALA A 143 -40.54 -23.75 18.47
CA ALA A 143 -41.05 -24.95 19.15
C ALA A 143 -40.13 -25.43 20.29
N SER A 144 -40.73 -25.48 21.47
CA SER A 144 -40.65 -26.56 22.48
C SER A 144 -39.38 -26.76 23.31
N GLU A 145 -39.49 -26.21 24.51
CA GLU A 145 -39.01 -26.70 25.80
C GLU A 145 -39.07 -28.23 25.96
N PRO A 146 -38.03 -28.84 26.55
CA PRO A 146 -38.27 -29.93 27.49
C PRO A 146 -37.68 -29.63 28.86
N ASP A 147 -38.58 -29.74 29.83
CA ASP A 147 -38.38 -29.72 31.26
C ASP A 147 -37.33 -30.75 31.71
N ALA A 148 -36.63 -30.39 32.78
CA ALA A 148 -35.49 -31.10 33.35
C ALA A 148 -35.93 -32.35 34.19
N PRO A 149 -35.01 -33.05 34.88
CA PRO A 149 -34.94 -34.52 35.00
C PRO A 149 -36.04 -35.24 35.81
#